data_AF-A0A8H7XCR0-F1
#
_entry.id   AF-A0A8H7XCR0-F1
#
_cell.length_a   1.000
_cell.length_b   1.000
_cell.length_c   1.000
_cell.angle_alpha   90.00
_cell.angle_beta   90.00
_cell.angle_gamma   90.00
#
_symmetry.space_group_name_H-M   'P 1'
#
loop_
_entity.id
_entity.type
_entity.pdbx_description
1 polymer ?
#
loop_
_entity_poly.entity_id
_entity_poly.type
_entity_poly.pdbx_seq_one_letter_code
_entity_poly.pdbx_strand_id
1 'polypeptide(L)'
;MFLDTAFNSLQTVKTNMSTAFTETAVKMWMYARCLGGKRPGWRLVVETIENLINLAFILTKSKAKNTKNVGYKCALTKVQVEWYVKRLSLLLANQFNIFSNVMQD
;
A
#
# COMPACT_ATOMS: atom_id res chain seq x y z
N MET A 1 -6.93 -11.71 -9.93
CA MET A 1 -5.94 -11.63 -11.01
C MET A 1 -4.76 -10.72 -10.70
N PHE A 2 -4.94 -9.51 -10.16
CA PHE A 2 -3.87 -8.50 -10.06
C PHE A 2 -2.57 -8.94 -9.33
N LEU A 3 -2.69 -9.82 -8.33
CA LEU A 3 -1.58 -10.40 -7.57
C LEU A 3 -1.34 -11.90 -7.88
N ASP A 4 -1.97 -12.41 -8.93
CA ASP A 4 -1.91 -13.82 -9.30
C ASP A 4 -0.74 -14.09 -10.22
N THR A 5 0.29 -14.76 -9.70
CA THR A 5 1.48 -15.15 -10.45
C THR A 5 1.28 -16.39 -11.32
N ALA A 6 0.07 -16.98 -11.34
CA ALA A 6 -0.26 -18.01 -12.32
C ALA A 6 -0.55 -17.42 -13.71
N PHE A 7 -1.06 -16.18 -13.76
CA PHE A 7 -1.44 -15.49 -15.00
C PHE A 7 -0.62 -14.22 -15.26
N ASN A 8 0.20 -13.79 -14.29
CA ASN A 8 1.05 -12.61 -14.41
C ASN A 8 2.49 -12.96 -14.06
N SER A 9 3.44 -12.31 -14.72
CA SER A 9 4.84 -12.37 -14.29
C SER A 9 4.97 -11.79 -12.87
N LEU A 10 5.97 -12.26 -12.10
CA LEU A 10 6.28 -11.67 -10.79
C LEU A 10 6.57 -10.17 -10.91
N GLN A 11 7.19 -9.73 -12.01
CA GLN A 11 7.46 -8.32 -12.26
C GLN A 11 6.17 -7.51 -12.44
N THR A 12 5.20 -8.04 -13.21
CA THR A 12 3.88 -7.43 -13.38
C THR A 12 3.16 -7.30 -12.04
N VAL A 13 3.16 -8.36 -11.23
CA VAL A 13 2.55 -8.35 -9.88
C VAL A 13 3.21 -7.30 -8.98
N LYS A 14 4.53 -7.14 -9.05
CA LYS A 14 5.27 -6.11 -8.31
C LYS A 14 4.89 -4.69 -8.77
N THR A 15 4.85 -4.43 -10.07
CA THR A 15 4.43 -3.14 -10.62
C THR A 15 3.01 -2.81 -10.23
N ASN A 16 2.08 -3.76 -10.41
CA ASN A 16 0.70 -3.68 -9.99
C ASN A 16 0.56 -3.26 -8.52
N MET A 17 1.30 -3.93 -7.63
CA MET A 17 1.28 -3.62 -6.21
C MET A 17 1.83 -2.23 -5.91
N SER A 18 2.94 -1.84 -6.54
CA SER A 18 3.51 -0.50 -6.38
C SER A 18 2.55 0.60 -6.87
N THR A 19 1.89 0.41 -8.01
CA THR A 19 0.92 1.37 -8.56
C THR A 19 -0.29 1.52 -7.64
N ALA A 20 -0.86 0.40 -7.17
CA ALA A 20 -2.00 0.42 -6.25
C ALA A 20 -1.68 1.17 -4.95
N PHE A 21 -0.47 1.01 -4.43
CA PHE A 21 -0.02 1.75 -3.24
C PHE A 21 0.15 3.25 -3.51
N THR A 22 0.77 3.63 -4.63
CA THR A 22 0.88 5.04 -5.03
C THR A 22 -0.49 5.70 -5.16
N GLU A 23 -1.43 5.06 -5.85
CA GLU A 23 -2.80 5.56 -5.99
C GLU A 23 -3.49 5.72 -4.64
N THR A 24 -3.28 4.76 -3.72
CA THR A 24 -3.83 4.82 -2.37
C THR A 24 -3.26 5.99 -1.59
N ALA A 25 -1.93 6.21 -1.65
CA ALA A 25 -1.29 7.36 -1.02
C ALA A 25 -1.83 8.70 -1.56
N VAL A 26 -1.98 8.83 -2.88
CA VAL A 26 -2.54 10.03 -3.51
C VAL A 26 -3.98 10.27 -3.04
N LYS A 27 -4.82 9.24 -3.01
CA LYS A 27 -6.21 9.34 -2.52
C LYS A 27 -6.26 9.73 -1.04
N MET A 28 -5.46 9.08 -0.19
CA MET A 28 -5.36 9.41 1.24
C MET A 28 -4.95 10.87 1.45
N TRP A 29 -4.00 11.37 0.66
CA TRP A 29 -3.60 12.77 0.68
C TRP A 29 -4.73 13.72 0.26
N MET A 30 -5.43 13.42 -0.84
CA MET A 30 -6.58 14.22 -1.28
C MET A 30 -7.66 14.27 -0.19
N TYR A 31 -7.97 13.13 0.44
CA TYR A 31 -8.93 13.09 1.55
C TYR A 31 -8.45 13.87 2.77
N ALA A 32 -7.17 13.74 3.15
CA ALA A 32 -6.60 14.51 4.24
C ALA A 32 -6.69 16.03 4.00
N ARG A 33 -6.54 16.48 2.75
CA ARG A 33 -6.72 17.90 2.39
C ARG A 33 -8.16 18.35 2.59
N CYS A 34 -9.13 17.53 2.20
CA CYS A 34 -10.56 17.82 2.38
C CYS A 34 -11.03 17.79 3.85
N LEU A 35 -10.25 17.22 4.77
CA LEU A 35 -10.63 17.10 6.18
C LEU A 35 -10.33 18.36 7.03
N GLY A 36 -9.64 19.37 6.48
CA GLY A 36 -9.35 20.62 7.20
C GLY A 36 -8.66 20.39 8.55
N GLY A 37 -9.25 20.89 9.65
CA GLY A 37 -8.75 20.69 11.02
C GLY A 37 -8.91 19.28 11.59
N LYS A 38 -9.60 18.37 10.88
CA LYS A 38 -9.81 16.96 11.29
C LYS A 38 -8.80 16.00 10.66
N ARG A 39 -7.63 16.50 10.27
CA ARG A 39 -6.57 15.68 9.66
C ARG A 39 -6.08 14.65 10.67
N PRO A 40 -5.93 13.38 10.26
CA PRO A 40 -5.33 12.37 11.12
C PRO A 40 -3.87 12.75 11.41
N GLY A 41 -3.43 12.51 12.63
CA GLY A 41 -2.02 12.66 12.98
C GLY A 41 -1.15 11.69 12.17
N TRP A 42 0.09 12.10 11.88
CA TRP A 42 1.06 11.31 11.10
C TRP A 42 1.20 9.86 11.58
N ARG A 43 1.24 9.65 12.90
CA ARG A 43 1.33 8.32 13.51
C ARG A 43 0.17 7.40 13.10
N LEU A 44 -1.07 7.91 13.13
CA LEU A 44 -2.26 7.14 12.75
C LEU A 44 -2.25 6.79 11.26
N VAL A 45 -1.75 7.70 10.42
CA VAL A 45 -1.59 7.46 8.97
C VAL A 45 -0.62 6.31 8.73
N VAL A 46 0.56 6.34 9.35
CA VAL A 46 1.58 5.27 9.23
C VAL A 46 1.03 3.92 9.70
N GLU A 47 0.41 3.89 10.88
CA GLU A 47 -0.15 2.66 11.44
C GLU A 47 -1.25 2.07 10.54
N THR A 48 -2.11 2.93 9.98
CA THR A 48 -3.15 2.50 9.03
C THR A 48 -2.55 1.86 7.78
N ILE A 49 -1.44 2.41 7.27
CA ILE A 49 -0.74 1.87 6.10
C ILE A 49 -0.11 0.51 6.40
N GLU A 50 0.58 0.40 7.54
CA GLU A 50 1.17 -0.87 7.98
C GLU A 50 0.10 -1.96 8.11
N ASN A 51 -1.04 -1.62 8.73
CA ASN A 51 -2.18 -2.52 8.86
C ASN A 51 -2.80 -2.91 7.51
N LEU A 52 -2.99 -1.95 6.60
CA LEU A 52 -3.52 -2.22 5.26
C LEU A 52 -2.64 -3.20 4.48
N ILE A 53 -1.33 -3.05 4.60
CA ILE A 53 -0.36 -3.88 3.87
C ILE A 53 -0.28 -5.28 4.48
N ASN A 54 -0.28 -5.39 5.81
CA ASN A 54 -0.36 -6.67 6.50
C ASN A 54 -1.66 -7.40 6.12
N LEU A 55 -2.79 -6.71 6.11
CA LEU A 55 -4.06 -7.27 5.67
C LEU A 55 -3.99 -7.73 4.21
N ALA A 56 -3.45 -6.92 3.30
CA ALA A 56 -3.26 -7.30 1.91
C ALA A 56 -2.42 -8.58 1.79
N PHE A 57 -1.31 -8.70 2.52
CA PHE A 57 -0.48 -9.91 2.53
C PHE A 57 -1.26 -11.14 3.02
N ILE A 58 -1.97 -11.01 4.14
CA ILE A 58 -2.79 -12.09 4.72
C ILE A 58 -3.86 -12.53 3.73
N LEU A 59 -4.59 -11.60 3.11
CA LEU A 59 -5.61 -11.90 2.12
C LEU A 59 -5.02 -12.64 0.92
N THR A 60 -3.84 -12.24 0.48
CA THR A 60 -3.14 -12.85 -0.65
C THR A 60 -2.73 -14.31 -0.34
N LYS A 61 -2.23 -14.58 0.88
CA LYS A 61 -1.89 -15.94 1.32
C LYS A 61 -3.12 -16.80 1.63
N SER A 62 -4.15 -16.22 2.24
CA SER A 62 -5.43 -16.88 2.48
C SER A 62 -6.07 -17.33 1.17
N LYS A 63 -6.00 -16.47 0.14
CA LYS A 63 -6.48 -16.81 -1.21
C LYS A 63 -5.79 -18.04 -1.80
N ALA A 64 -4.47 -18.17 -1.61
CA ALA A 64 -3.71 -19.35 -2.03
C ALA A 64 -4.02 -20.63 -1.26
N LYS A 65 -4.51 -20.52 -0.02
CA LYS A 65 -4.91 -21.68 0.79
C LYS A 65 -6.35 -22.13 0.53
N ASN A 66 -7.17 -21.29 -0.09
CA ASN A 66 -8.57 -21.58 -0.33
C ASN A 66 -8.72 -22.53 -1.53
N THR A 67 -9.29 -23.71 -1.28
CA THR A 67 -9.48 -24.79 -2.26
C THR A 67 -10.38 -24.42 -3.43
N LYS A 68 -11.20 -23.37 -3.30
CA LYS A 68 -12.01 -22.82 -4.40
C LYS A 68 -11.18 -22.02 -5.41
N ASN A 69 -9.98 -21.55 -5.05
CA ASN A 69 -9.09 -20.79 -5.94
C ASN A 69 -8.07 -21.70 -6.63
N VAL A 70 -8.56 -22.71 -7.34
CA VAL A 70 -7.70 -23.67 -8.05
C VAL A 70 -6.78 -22.92 -9.03
N GLY A 71 -5.48 -23.20 -8.95
CA GLY A 71 -4.47 -22.61 -9.83
C GLY A 71 -3.94 -21.24 -9.39
N TYR A 72 -4.52 -20.58 -8.40
CA TYR A 72 -4.01 -19.29 -7.90
C TYR A 72 -2.61 -19.46 -7.29
N LYS A 73 -1.66 -18.61 -7.71
CA LYS A 73 -0.33 -18.56 -7.11
C LYS A 73 -0.02 -17.13 -6.68
N CYS A 74 0.65 -16.99 -5.55
CA CYS A 74 1.26 -15.72 -5.16
C CYS A 74 2.68 -15.95 -4.64
N ALA A 75 3.65 -15.63 -5.50
CA ALA A 75 5.07 -15.74 -5.20
C ALA A 75 5.64 -14.54 -4.41
N LEU A 76 4.83 -13.55 -4.03
CA LEU A 76 5.31 -12.45 -3.19
C LEU A 76 5.71 -12.95 -1.80
N THR A 77 6.89 -12.54 -1.36
CA THR A 77 7.40 -12.81 -0.02
C THR A 77 7.01 -11.70 0.95
N LYS A 78 7.02 -12.01 2.25
CA LYS A 78 6.74 -11.00 3.30
C LYS A 78 7.74 -9.84 3.23
N VAL A 79 9.03 -10.14 3.03
CA VAL A 79 10.10 -9.14 2.89
C VAL A 79 9.85 -8.18 1.73
N GLN A 80 9.40 -8.69 0.58
CA GLN A 80 9.06 -7.83 -0.56
C GLN A 80 7.90 -6.89 -0.22
N VAL A 81 6.90 -7.40 0.50
CA VAL A 81 5.77 -6.60 0.96
C VAL A 81 6.19 -5.54 1.98
N GLU A 82 7.00 -5.89 2.98
CA GLU A 82 7.56 -4.97 3.97
C GLU A 82 8.40 -3.85 3.32
N TRP A 83 9.13 -4.16 2.24
CA TRP A 83 9.86 -3.15 1.48
C TRP A 83 8.93 -2.11 0.84
N TYR A 84 7.78 -2.54 0.32
CA TYR A 84 6.75 -1.63 -0.19
C TYR A 84 6.11 -0.79 0.92
N VAL A 85 5.90 -1.33 2.13
CA VAL A 85 5.46 -0.55 3.30
C VAL A 85 6.41 0.60 3.54
N LYS A 86 7.69 0.28 3.69
CA LYS A 86 8.71 1.28 4.01
C LYS A 86 8.78 2.36 2.94
N ARG A 87 8.70 1.97 1.67
CA ARG A 87 8.67 2.92 0.54
C ARG A 87 7.42 3.80 0.55
N LEU A 88 6.24 3.24 0.82
CA LEU A 88 4.99 4.01 0.88
C LEU A 88 4.98 4.99 2.05
N SER A 89 5.42 4.56 3.23
CA SER A 89 5.58 5.42 4.40
C SER A 89 6.57 6.55 4.14
N LEU A 90 7.69 6.30 3.43
CA LEU A 90 8.63 7.33 3.03
C LEU A 90 8.04 8.30 2.00
N LEU A 91 7.29 7.81 1.01
CA LEU A 91 6.62 8.66 0.01
C LEU A 91 5.61 9.59 0.67
N LEU A 92 4.81 9.07 1.59
CA LEU A 92 3.86 9.88 2.35
C LEU A 92 4.59 10.83 3.29
N ALA A 93 5.63 10.39 4.00
CA ALA A 93 6.42 11.27 4.87
C ALA A 93 7.01 12.44 4.08
N ASN A 94 7.51 12.18 2.88
CA ASN A 94 8.05 13.20 2.00
C ASN A 94 6.95 14.14 1.47
N GLN A 95 5.79 13.60 1.07
CA GLN A 95 4.64 14.39 0.65
C GLN A 95 4.05 15.22 1.81
N PHE A 96 4.14 14.75 3.06
CA PHE A 96 3.75 15.53 4.24
C PHE A 96 4.81 16.59 4.60
N ASN A 97 6.11 16.25 4.56
CA ASN A 97 7.23 17.15 4.92
C ASN A 97 7.50 18.25 3.88
N ILE A 98 7.44 17.94 2.59
CA ILE A 98 7.62 18.95 1.52
C ILE A 98 6.56 20.05 1.67
N PHE A 99 5.36 19.72 2.13
CA PHE A 99 4.24 20.65 2.17
C PHE A 99 3.92 21.23 3.56
N SER A 100 4.48 20.72 4.66
CA SER A 100 4.51 21.46 5.93
C SER A 100 5.34 22.75 5.80
N ASN A 101 6.36 22.75 4.94
CA ASN A 101 7.16 23.93 4.61
C ASN A 101 6.43 24.89 3.63
N VAL A 102 5.65 24.38 2.68
CA VAL A 102 4.89 25.20 1.71
C VAL A 102 3.64 25.87 2.31
N MET A 103 3.21 25.44 3.51
CA MET A 103 2.05 25.99 4.21
C MET A 103 2.43 26.96 5.35
N GLN A 104 3.72 27.30 5.49
CA GLN A 104 4.21 28.34 6.39
C GLN A 104 4.50 29.69 5.68
N ASP A 105 4.29 29.77 4.36
CA ASP A 105 4.39 30.99 3.56
C ASP A 105 3.00 31.54 3.17
#